data_AF-A0A3N0AGN1-F1
#
_entry.id   AF-A0A3N0AGN1-F1
#
_cell.length_a   1.000
_cell.length_b   1.000
_cell.length_c   1.000
_cell.angle_alpha   90.00
_cell.angle_beta   90.00
_cell.angle_gamma   90.00
#
_symmetry.space_group_name_H-M   'P 1'
#
loop_
_entity.id
_entity.type
_entity.pdbx_description
1 polymer ?
#
loop_
_entity_poly.entity_id
_entity_poly.type
_entity_poly.pdbx_seq_one_letter_code
_entity_poly.pdbx_strand_id
1 'polypeptide(L)'
;MDMDYAKMTVAQLREEAEAAGVDIPKGAKKADVVAALEKAGEDAPQAVEAEVIEESDGIAVSFLAGSIEANFDALDAKVDEILAEYDGWEPSAESAEDVEQCMRERKYLNGLAKQVDERRKAVKAEYLRPLDAFEARANATRDRIKEAAARLQAVEKEADQARRDKKEAELREHYEAMAGILAEMVPYEGLADPKWLNKTAPLPKCKEELEGRVRKVAADWEALKDMGLAFQEQAELRFFQSLDLGHAVAWAKKLEEDKRRLDGMKSELYGEPEQAPVEPAPMPPQPAPMPAPVPLVPAQPAPTVADQTAETVRKAMAIASGPSEKLPVPCVVVVDSATVEQMRALGMLCGLVGITGTFKMGTLAEVCEREFGGSRG
;
A
#
# COMPACT_ATOMS: atom_id res chain seq x y z
N MET A 1 39.21 6.56 -35.03
CA MET A 1 40.58 7.11 -34.99
C MET A 1 40.51 8.51 -35.54
N ASP A 2 40.97 9.51 -34.81
CA ASP A 2 40.98 10.90 -35.30
C ASP A 2 42.02 11.00 -36.44
N MET A 3 41.56 11.10 -37.68
CA MET A 3 42.43 11.27 -38.85
C MET A 3 42.87 12.73 -38.91
N ASP A 4 44.16 12.99 -38.62
CA ASP A 4 44.75 14.33 -38.63
C ASP A 4 45.04 14.78 -40.08
N TYR A 5 43.99 15.26 -40.75
CA TYR A 5 44.02 15.75 -42.13
C TYR A 5 45.02 16.90 -42.36
N ALA A 6 45.45 17.60 -41.30
CA ALA A 6 46.43 18.68 -41.40
C ALA A 6 47.82 18.18 -41.83
N LYS A 7 48.16 16.91 -41.55
CA LYS A 7 49.45 16.30 -41.89
C LYS A 7 49.53 15.69 -43.30
N MET A 8 48.39 15.53 -43.99
CA MET A 8 48.34 14.89 -45.31
C MET A 8 48.72 15.86 -46.44
N THR A 9 49.21 15.31 -47.56
CA THR A 9 49.50 16.11 -48.76
C THR A 9 48.21 16.44 -49.52
N VAL A 10 48.22 17.49 -50.35
CA VAL A 10 47.04 17.92 -51.11
C VAL A 10 46.53 16.83 -52.07
N ALA A 11 47.41 15.95 -52.56
CA ALA A 11 47.03 14.82 -53.38
C ALA A 11 46.24 13.76 -52.59
N GLN A 12 46.73 13.40 -51.39
CA GLN A 12 46.08 12.43 -50.51
C GLN A 12 44.72 12.94 -50.00
N LEU A 13 44.62 14.24 -49.70
CA LEU A 13 43.35 14.85 -49.29
C LEU A 13 42.31 14.87 -50.43
N ARG A 14 42.74 14.97 -51.69
CA ARG A 14 41.83 14.92 -52.83
C ARG A 14 41.32 13.50 -53.11
N GLU A 15 42.18 12.51 -52.92
CA GLU A 15 41.81 11.09 -53.02
C GLU A 15 40.82 10.70 -51.92
N GLU A 16 41.04 11.18 -50.69
CA GLU A 16 40.10 10.97 -49.58
C GLU A 16 38.76 11.70 -49.81
N ALA A 17 38.79 12.91 -50.36
CA ALA A 17 37.58 13.66 -50.69
C ALA A 17 36.77 13.00 -51.81
N GLU A 18 37.44 12.43 -52.82
CA GLU A 18 36.79 11.65 -53.87
C GLU A 18 36.20 10.35 -53.32
N ALA A 19 36.90 9.66 -52.41
CA ALA A 19 36.40 8.48 -51.71
C ALA A 19 35.20 8.80 -50.79
N ALA A 20 35.19 10.00 -50.19
CA ALA A 20 34.09 10.51 -49.37
C ALA A 20 32.95 11.15 -50.20
N GLY A 21 33.05 11.19 -51.54
CA GLY A 21 32.02 11.74 -52.42
C GLY A 21 31.89 13.27 -52.41
N VAL A 22 32.91 13.99 -51.95
CA VAL A 22 32.94 15.45 -51.86
C VAL A 22 33.62 16.04 -53.10
N ASP A 23 32.87 16.80 -53.92
CA ASP A 23 33.41 17.44 -55.14
C ASP A 23 34.26 18.68 -54.80
N ILE A 24 35.55 18.65 -55.18
CA ILE A 24 36.51 19.71 -54.86
C ILE A 24 37.08 20.35 -56.12
N PRO A 25 36.90 21.68 -56.33
CA PRO A 25 37.39 22.36 -57.53
C PRO A 25 38.92 22.26 -57.71
N LYS A 26 39.36 22.12 -58.97
CA LYS A 26 40.79 22.07 -59.34
C LYS A 26 41.45 23.41 -58.97
N GLY A 27 42.37 23.37 -58.00
CA GLY A 27 43.09 24.55 -57.50
C GLY A 27 42.70 25.02 -56.10
N ALA A 28 41.72 24.38 -55.43
CA ALA A 28 41.39 24.66 -54.03
C ALA A 28 42.62 24.54 -53.11
N LYS A 29 42.76 25.47 -52.15
CA LYS A 29 43.89 25.47 -51.21
C LYS A 29 43.71 24.33 -50.21
N LYS A 30 44.83 23.84 -49.67
CA LYS A 30 44.86 22.73 -48.71
C LYS A 30 43.88 22.93 -47.53
N ALA A 31 43.78 24.15 -47.00
CA ALA A 31 42.90 24.46 -45.88
C ALA A 31 41.41 24.27 -46.22
N ASP A 32 40.98 24.66 -47.43
CA ASP A 32 39.60 24.56 -47.87
C ASP A 32 39.17 23.09 -48.09
N VAL A 33 40.12 22.26 -48.53
CA VAL A 33 39.94 20.80 -48.70
C VAL A 33 39.79 20.10 -47.35
N VAL A 34 40.63 20.47 -46.37
CA VAL A 34 40.56 19.92 -45.01
C VAL A 34 39.23 20.31 -44.34
N ALA A 35 38.81 21.57 -44.45
CA ALA A 35 37.54 22.03 -43.89
C ALA A 35 36.32 21.33 -44.52
N ALA A 36 36.36 21.05 -45.82
CA ALA A 36 35.30 20.31 -46.51
C ALA A 36 35.24 18.83 -46.07
N LEU A 37 36.40 18.20 -45.85
CA LEU A 37 36.51 16.83 -45.34
C LEU A 37 36.10 16.69 -43.87
N GLU A 38 36.46 17.65 -43.02
CA GLU A 38 36.05 17.67 -41.61
C GLU A 38 34.54 17.83 -41.48
N LYS A 39 33.94 18.75 -42.25
CA LYS A 39 32.49 18.94 -42.29
C LYS A 39 31.77 17.70 -42.84
N ALA A 40 32.30 17.07 -43.87
CA ALA A 40 31.76 15.80 -44.38
C ALA A 40 31.95 14.64 -43.39
N GLY A 41 32.98 14.66 -42.54
CA GLY A 41 33.21 13.69 -41.47
C GLY A 41 32.29 13.83 -40.26
N GLU A 42 31.80 15.04 -39.98
CA GLU A 42 30.74 15.29 -38.98
C GLU A 42 29.35 14.83 -39.49
N ASP A 43 29.09 14.95 -40.78
CA ASP A 43 27.84 14.52 -41.43
C ASP A 43 27.88 13.06 -41.99
N ALA A 44 29.04 12.42 -42.03
CA ALA A 44 29.19 11.04 -42.46
C ALA A 44 28.83 10.07 -41.31
N PRO A 45 28.17 8.94 -41.63
CA PRO A 45 27.91 7.92 -40.63
C PRO A 45 29.24 7.42 -40.05
N GLN A 46 29.42 7.54 -38.74
CA GLN A 46 30.29 6.59 -38.05
C GLN A 46 29.68 5.21 -38.21
N ALA A 47 30.07 4.53 -39.28
CA ALA A 47 29.95 3.10 -39.41
C ALA A 47 30.88 2.48 -38.37
N VAL A 48 30.38 2.37 -37.13
CA VAL A 48 30.82 1.29 -36.26
C VAL A 48 30.22 0.03 -36.85
N GLU A 49 31.03 -0.69 -37.62
CA GLU A 49 30.71 -2.03 -38.10
C GLU A 49 30.21 -2.84 -36.90
N ALA A 50 28.92 -3.17 -36.91
CA ALA A 50 28.38 -4.21 -36.07
C ALA A 50 28.96 -5.52 -36.61
N GLU A 51 30.13 -5.90 -36.11
CA GLU A 51 30.47 -7.31 -36.03
C GLU A 51 29.32 -7.99 -35.30
N VAL A 52 28.62 -8.85 -36.03
CA VAL A 52 27.50 -9.64 -35.52
C VAL A 52 28.03 -10.50 -34.38
N ILE A 53 27.80 -10.05 -33.16
CA ILE A 53 27.84 -10.90 -31.98
C ILE A 53 26.42 -11.40 -31.80
N GLU A 54 26.12 -12.55 -32.43
CA GLU A 54 25.09 -13.43 -31.88
C GLU A 54 25.49 -13.71 -30.42
N GLU A 55 24.55 -13.52 -29.48
CA GLU A 55 24.74 -13.57 -28.02
C GLU A 55 25.21 -12.26 -27.35
N SER A 56 24.27 -11.35 -27.13
CA SER A 56 24.33 -10.49 -25.94
C SER A 56 23.03 -10.62 -25.17
N ASP A 57 23.15 -10.90 -23.86
CA ASP A 57 22.07 -10.99 -22.85
C ASP A 57 21.33 -9.65 -22.62
N GLY A 58 21.31 -8.74 -23.60
CA GLY A 58 20.84 -7.37 -23.46
C GLY A 58 20.30 -6.77 -24.76
N ILE A 59 19.56 -5.67 -24.62
CA ILE A 59 18.99 -4.93 -25.76
C ILE A 59 20.11 -4.11 -26.40
N ALA A 60 20.51 -4.48 -27.62
CA ALA A 60 21.32 -3.61 -28.48
C ALA A 60 20.42 -2.55 -29.13
N VAL A 61 20.74 -1.27 -28.95
CA VAL A 61 20.00 -0.14 -29.51
C VAL A 61 20.94 0.72 -30.35
N SER A 62 20.63 0.89 -31.63
CA SER A 62 21.27 1.88 -32.50
C SER A 62 20.27 2.99 -32.84
N PHE A 63 20.70 4.23 -32.77
CA PHE A 63 19.88 5.41 -33.07
C PHE A 63 20.73 6.49 -33.73
N LEU A 64 20.20 7.12 -34.78
CA LEU A 64 20.80 8.29 -35.43
C LEU A 64 20.07 9.53 -34.93
N ALA A 65 20.81 10.54 -34.45
CA ALA A 65 20.23 11.82 -34.06
C ALA A 65 19.54 12.46 -35.27
N GLY A 66 18.23 12.69 -35.19
CA GLY A 66 17.51 13.35 -36.28
C GLY A 66 17.80 14.85 -36.26
N SER A 67 18.38 15.38 -37.34
CA SER A 67 18.46 16.83 -37.56
C SER A 67 17.09 17.37 -38.01
N ILE A 68 16.67 18.50 -37.46
CA ILE A 68 15.43 19.19 -37.86
C ILE A 68 15.85 20.49 -38.54
N GLU A 69 15.69 20.55 -39.86
CA GLU A 69 15.87 21.76 -40.65
C GLU A 69 14.53 22.46 -40.88
N ALA A 70 14.50 23.79 -40.75
CA ALA A 70 13.31 24.59 -40.95
C ALA A 70 13.67 25.94 -41.58
N ASN A 71 12.75 26.49 -42.37
CA ASN A 71 12.91 27.75 -43.09
C ASN A 71 12.58 28.98 -42.21
N PHE A 72 13.07 29.02 -40.97
CA PHE A 72 12.76 30.09 -40.02
C PHE A 72 13.09 31.48 -40.59
N ASP A 73 14.21 31.65 -41.29
CA ASP A 73 14.56 32.93 -41.90
C ASP A 73 13.48 33.44 -42.89
N ALA A 74 12.90 32.53 -43.69
CA ALA A 74 11.84 32.88 -44.62
C ALA A 74 10.48 33.06 -43.93
N LEU A 75 10.23 32.33 -42.84
CA LEU A 75 9.03 32.48 -42.02
C LEU A 75 9.05 33.81 -41.26
N ASP A 76 10.18 34.15 -40.64
CA ASP A 76 10.39 35.37 -39.88
C ASP A 76 10.30 36.59 -40.80
N ALA A 77 10.93 36.57 -41.97
CA ALA A 77 10.80 37.64 -42.96
C ALA A 77 9.33 37.91 -43.37
N LYS A 78 8.52 36.85 -43.50
CA LYS A 78 7.09 36.98 -43.82
C LYS A 78 6.27 37.47 -42.63
N VAL A 79 6.63 37.06 -41.41
CA VAL A 79 5.99 37.57 -40.19
C VAL A 79 6.30 39.05 -40.02
N ASP A 80 7.54 39.47 -40.26
CA ASP A 80 7.96 40.88 -40.22
C ASP A 80 7.22 41.71 -41.27
N GLU A 81 7.03 41.19 -42.48
CA GLU A 81 6.21 41.84 -43.52
C GLU A 81 4.77 42.05 -43.06
N ILE A 82 4.15 41.02 -42.48
CA ILE A 82 2.78 41.10 -41.94
C ILE A 82 2.72 42.10 -40.79
N LEU A 83 3.70 42.10 -39.88
CA LEU A 83 3.74 42.99 -38.72
C LEU A 83 3.99 44.45 -39.12
N ALA A 84 4.70 44.71 -40.21
CA ALA A 84 4.92 46.05 -40.75
C ALA A 84 3.62 46.76 -41.16
N GLU A 85 2.58 46.01 -41.55
CA GLU A 85 1.25 46.58 -41.83
C GLU A 85 0.57 47.18 -40.59
N TYR A 86 1.03 46.80 -39.39
CA TYR A 86 0.53 47.31 -38.12
C TYR A 86 1.42 48.42 -37.54
N ASP A 87 2.58 48.69 -38.15
CA ASP A 87 3.50 49.71 -37.66
C ASP A 87 2.92 51.11 -37.91
N GLY A 88 2.79 51.91 -36.85
CA GLY A 88 2.10 53.20 -36.89
C GLY A 88 0.57 53.14 -37.03
N TRP A 89 -0.06 51.96 -36.92
CA TRP A 89 -1.52 51.85 -36.85
C TRP A 89 -2.02 52.17 -35.45
N GLU A 90 -2.74 53.29 -35.32
CA GLU A 90 -3.35 53.76 -34.06
C GLU A 90 -4.88 53.73 -34.16
N PRO A 91 -5.53 52.55 -34.00
CA PRO A 91 -6.99 52.45 -34.04
C PRO A 91 -7.64 53.14 -32.84
N SER A 92 -8.76 53.82 -33.06
CA SER A 92 -9.50 54.52 -32.00
C SER A 92 -10.58 53.64 -31.38
N ALA A 93 -10.63 53.60 -30.04
CA ALA A 93 -11.68 52.91 -29.29
C ALA A 93 -13.07 53.57 -29.45
N GLU A 94 -13.13 54.80 -29.95
CA GLU A 94 -14.39 55.54 -30.18
C GLU A 94 -14.98 55.27 -31.57
N SER A 95 -14.21 54.63 -32.47
CA SER A 95 -14.67 54.22 -33.81
C SER A 95 -15.16 52.77 -33.78
N ALA A 96 -16.44 52.56 -34.10
CA ALA A 96 -17.01 51.21 -34.18
C ALA A 96 -16.35 50.36 -35.29
N GLU A 97 -15.96 51.00 -36.41
CA GLU A 97 -15.29 50.33 -37.54
C GLU A 97 -13.88 49.87 -37.16
N ASP A 98 -13.13 50.70 -36.44
CA ASP A 98 -11.78 50.38 -35.96
C ASP A 98 -11.82 49.21 -34.97
N VAL A 99 -12.79 49.23 -34.04
CA VAL A 99 -12.98 48.17 -33.06
C VAL A 99 -13.31 46.83 -33.74
N GLU A 100 -14.15 46.83 -34.79
CA GLU A 100 -14.41 45.63 -35.58
C GLU A 100 -13.18 45.15 -36.36
N GLN A 101 -12.38 46.07 -36.92
CA GLN A 101 -11.15 45.74 -37.62
C GLN A 101 -10.12 45.12 -36.67
N CYS A 102 -9.91 45.70 -35.48
CA CYS A 102 -9.05 45.12 -34.44
C CYS A 102 -9.47 43.71 -34.05
N MET A 103 -10.77 43.43 -33.97
CA MET A 103 -11.25 42.08 -33.68
C MET A 103 -10.89 41.07 -34.78
N ARG A 104 -10.98 41.47 -36.06
CA ARG A 104 -10.61 40.63 -37.20
C ARG A 104 -9.11 40.38 -37.24
N GLU A 105 -8.30 41.43 -37.13
CA GLU A 105 -6.84 41.30 -37.20
C GLU A 105 -6.27 40.52 -36.01
N ARG A 106 -6.79 40.76 -34.80
CA ARG A 106 -6.43 39.95 -33.63
C ARG A 106 -6.71 38.47 -33.85
N LYS A 107 -7.83 38.13 -34.49
CA LYS A 107 -8.17 36.74 -34.81
C LYS A 107 -7.22 36.16 -35.85
N TYR A 108 -6.84 36.96 -36.85
CA TYR A 108 -5.88 36.56 -37.89
C TYR A 108 -4.48 36.28 -37.30
N LEU A 109 -3.91 37.21 -36.54
CA LEU A 109 -2.59 37.06 -35.91
C LEU A 109 -2.54 35.87 -34.94
N ASN A 110 -3.57 35.71 -34.10
CA ASN A 110 -3.68 34.54 -33.23
C ASN A 110 -3.80 33.23 -34.02
N GLY A 111 -4.46 33.27 -35.19
CA GLY A 111 -4.54 32.14 -36.10
C GLY A 111 -3.18 31.73 -36.66
N LEU A 112 -2.37 32.70 -37.10
CA LEU A 112 -1.01 32.45 -37.58
C LEU A 112 -0.10 31.88 -36.47
N ALA A 113 -0.12 32.50 -35.29
CA ALA A 113 0.65 32.01 -34.14
C ALA A 113 0.26 30.57 -33.77
N LYS A 114 -1.04 30.25 -33.83
CA LYS A 114 -1.54 28.90 -33.57
C LYS A 114 -1.04 27.88 -34.59
N GLN A 115 -1.00 28.22 -35.88
CA GLN A 115 -0.51 27.30 -36.92
C GLN A 115 0.98 26.96 -36.74
N VAL A 116 1.81 27.94 -36.37
CA VAL A 116 3.22 27.72 -36.06
C VAL A 116 3.37 26.77 -34.87
N ASP A 117 2.60 27.00 -33.80
CA ASP A 117 2.63 26.15 -32.61
C ASP A 117 2.11 24.72 -32.88
N GLU A 118 1.04 24.58 -33.67
CA GLU A 118 0.52 23.28 -34.10
C GLU A 118 1.55 22.50 -34.92
N ARG A 119 2.26 23.16 -35.84
CA ARG A 119 3.33 22.53 -36.63
C ARG A 119 4.50 22.12 -35.74
N ARG A 120 4.93 22.97 -34.81
CA ARG A 120 5.96 22.67 -33.80
C ARG A 120 5.59 21.43 -32.98
N LYS A 121 4.35 21.36 -32.49
CA LYS A 121 3.84 20.21 -31.72
C LYS A 121 3.79 18.94 -32.57
N ALA A 122 3.36 19.04 -33.82
CA ALA A 122 3.34 17.90 -34.75
C ALA A 122 4.77 17.34 -34.95
N VAL A 123 5.74 18.20 -35.29
CA VAL A 123 7.15 17.78 -35.47
C VAL A 123 7.70 17.12 -34.21
N LYS A 124 7.46 17.72 -33.03
CA LYS A 124 7.86 17.11 -31.75
C LYS A 124 7.24 15.72 -31.56
N ALA A 125 5.96 15.56 -31.85
CA ALA A 125 5.29 14.27 -31.73
C ALA A 125 5.86 13.22 -32.69
N GLU A 126 6.21 13.61 -33.92
CA GLU A 126 6.82 12.69 -34.89
C GLU A 126 8.23 12.29 -34.49
N TYR A 127 9.00 13.22 -33.95
CA TYR A 127 10.36 12.98 -33.46
C TYR A 127 10.38 12.07 -32.23
N LEU A 128 9.41 12.21 -31.32
CA LEU A 128 9.29 11.37 -30.13
C LEU A 128 8.61 10.02 -30.40
N ARG A 129 7.82 9.90 -31.47
CA ARG A 129 7.14 8.65 -31.86
C ARG A 129 8.04 7.39 -31.85
N PRO A 130 9.25 7.37 -32.44
CA PRO A 130 10.12 6.21 -32.37
C PRO A 130 10.62 5.90 -30.96
N LEU A 131 10.88 6.94 -30.14
CA LEU A 131 11.27 6.77 -28.74
C LEU A 131 10.11 6.19 -27.92
N ASP A 132 8.91 6.76 -28.05
CA ASP A 132 7.70 6.28 -27.36
C ASP A 132 7.41 4.80 -27.74
N ALA A 133 7.58 4.44 -29.01
CA ALA A 133 7.41 3.06 -29.48
C ALA A 133 8.46 2.11 -28.91
N PHE A 134 9.71 2.55 -28.79
CA PHE A 134 10.77 1.79 -28.12
C PHE A 134 10.47 1.59 -26.64
N GLU A 135 10.13 2.66 -25.91
CA GLU A 135 9.78 2.60 -24.49
C GLU A 135 8.59 1.69 -24.24
N ALA A 136 7.55 1.77 -25.07
CA ALA A 136 6.38 0.89 -24.98
C ALA A 136 6.76 -0.59 -25.11
N ARG A 137 7.65 -0.94 -26.05
CA ARG A 137 8.13 -2.32 -26.23
C ARG A 137 9.03 -2.79 -25.09
N ALA A 138 9.92 -1.91 -24.61
CA ALA A 138 10.79 -2.21 -23.48
C ALA A 138 9.97 -2.47 -22.21
N ASN A 139 8.99 -1.61 -21.93
CA ASN A 139 8.08 -1.76 -20.79
C ASN A 139 7.22 -3.02 -20.91
N ALA A 140 6.62 -3.29 -22.07
CA ALA A 140 5.87 -4.52 -22.30
C ALA A 140 6.72 -5.79 -22.10
N THR A 141 8.01 -5.74 -22.43
CA THR A 141 8.93 -6.87 -22.20
C THR A 141 9.28 -7.01 -20.73
N ARG A 142 9.59 -5.91 -20.04
CA ARG A 142 9.80 -5.86 -18.59
C ARG A 142 8.59 -6.42 -17.82
N ASP A 143 7.38 -6.04 -18.22
CA ASP A 143 6.16 -6.42 -17.50
C ASP A 143 5.85 -7.90 -17.68
N ARG A 144 6.07 -8.47 -18.88
CA ARG A 144 5.98 -9.93 -19.09
C ARG A 144 6.95 -10.71 -18.20
N ILE A 145 8.17 -10.22 -18.02
CA ILE A 145 9.17 -10.83 -17.13
C ILE A 145 8.69 -10.76 -15.67
N LYS A 146 8.20 -9.61 -15.23
CA LYS A 146 7.66 -9.44 -13.87
C LYS A 146 6.45 -10.33 -13.61
N GLU A 147 5.54 -10.46 -14.58
CA GLU A 147 4.39 -11.34 -14.47
C GLU A 147 4.80 -12.80 -14.29
N ALA A 148 5.77 -13.27 -15.09
CA ALA A 148 6.32 -14.61 -14.94
C ALA A 148 6.98 -14.81 -13.56
N ALA A 149 7.77 -13.84 -13.09
CA ALA A 149 8.39 -13.87 -11.77
C ALA A 149 7.33 -13.91 -10.64
N ALA A 150 6.27 -13.12 -10.76
CA ALA A 150 5.17 -13.10 -9.79
C ALA A 150 4.43 -14.44 -9.71
N ARG A 151 4.20 -15.11 -10.86
CA ARG A 151 3.63 -16.46 -10.90
C ARG A 151 4.52 -17.48 -10.18
N LEU A 152 5.83 -17.44 -10.41
CA LEU A 152 6.78 -18.34 -9.72
C LEU A 152 6.80 -18.08 -8.21
N GLN A 153 6.79 -16.81 -7.81
CA GLN A 153 6.71 -16.44 -6.39
C GLN A 153 5.42 -16.92 -5.73
N ALA A 154 4.29 -16.91 -6.45
CA ALA A 154 3.03 -17.44 -5.94
C ALA A 154 3.11 -18.95 -5.69
N VAL A 155 3.70 -19.71 -6.63
CA VAL A 155 3.93 -21.15 -6.48
C VAL A 155 4.86 -21.45 -5.31
N GLU A 156 5.93 -20.67 -5.12
CA GLU A 156 6.84 -20.81 -3.98
C GLU A 156 6.11 -20.61 -2.64
N LYS A 157 5.28 -19.56 -2.54
CA LYS A 157 4.47 -19.30 -1.34
C LYS A 157 3.45 -20.40 -1.07
N GLU A 158 2.78 -20.91 -2.10
CA GLU A 158 1.83 -22.02 -1.97
C GLU A 158 2.54 -23.28 -1.48
N ALA A 159 3.71 -23.60 -2.05
CA ALA A 159 4.52 -24.74 -1.61
C ALA A 159 4.99 -24.59 -0.16
N ASP A 160 5.45 -23.40 0.24
CA ASP A 160 5.84 -23.14 1.63
C ASP A 160 4.65 -23.21 2.59
N GLN A 161 3.46 -22.73 2.19
CA GLN A 161 2.26 -22.85 2.99
C GLN A 161 1.81 -24.31 3.11
N ALA A 162 1.76 -25.06 2.00
CA ALA A 162 1.45 -26.49 2.02
C ALA A 162 2.43 -27.29 2.90
N ARG A 163 3.72 -26.92 2.91
CA ARG A 163 4.72 -27.50 3.81
C ARG A 163 4.41 -27.19 5.27
N ARG A 164 4.01 -25.95 5.59
CA ARG A 164 3.62 -25.54 6.94
C ARG A 164 2.36 -26.26 7.39
N ASP A 165 1.34 -26.31 6.53
CA ASP A 165 0.06 -26.97 6.80
C ASP A 165 0.23 -28.46 7.03
N LYS A 166 1.04 -29.14 6.18
CA LYS A 166 1.38 -30.55 6.40
C LYS A 166 2.07 -30.76 7.74
N LYS A 167 3.03 -29.90 8.07
CA LYS A 167 3.75 -29.99 9.34
C LYS A 167 2.83 -29.75 10.54
N GLU A 168 1.92 -28.78 10.43
CA GLU A 168 0.91 -28.50 11.44
C GLU A 168 -0.04 -29.68 11.61
N ALA A 169 -0.53 -30.26 10.50
CA ALA A 169 -1.40 -31.43 10.51
C ALA A 169 -0.71 -32.63 11.19
N GLU A 170 0.55 -32.92 10.88
CA GLU A 170 1.31 -33.99 11.53
C GLU A 170 1.56 -33.75 13.02
N LEU A 171 1.67 -32.49 13.46
CA LEU A 171 1.77 -32.14 14.88
C LEU A 171 0.42 -32.23 15.59
N ARG A 172 -0.66 -31.80 14.93
CA ARG A 172 -2.02 -31.90 15.44
C ARG A 172 -2.46 -33.35 15.58
N GLU A 173 -2.21 -34.19 14.57
CA GLU A 173 -2.48 -35.63 14.63
C GLU A 173 -1.71 -36.31 15.77
N HIS A 174 -0.41 -35.96 15.93
CA HIS A 174 0.40 -36.48 17.04
C HIS A 174 -0.13 -36.02 18.40
N TYR A 175 -0.62 -34.79 18.49
CA TYR A 175 -1.25 -34.24 19.69
C TYR A 175 -2.54 -34.97 20.04
N GLU A 176 -3.46 -35.11 19.10
CA GLU A 176 -4.76 -35.76 19.31
C GLU A 176 -4.59 -37.22 19.75
N ALA A 177 -3.65 -37.94 19.12
CA ALA A 177 -3.32 -39.32 19.50
C ALA A 177 -2.74 -39.44 20.92
N MET A 178 -1.99 -38.44 21.38
CA MET A 178 -1.35 -38.40 22.70
C MET A 178 -2.28 -37.90 23.81
N ALA A 179 -3.04 -36.84 23.53
CA ALA A 179 -3.84 -36.12 24.51
C ALA A 179 -5.16 -36.84 24.82
N GLY A 180 -5.72 -37.61 23.88
CA GLY A 180 -6.95 -38.35 24.09
C GLY A 180 -8.08 -37.46 24.60
N ILE A 181 -8.62 -37.75 25.79
CA ILE A 181 -9.69 -36.96 26.44
C ILE A 181 -9.23 -35.52 26.73
N LEU A 182 -7.93 -35.30 26.97
CA LEU A 182 -7.39 -33.97 27.26
C LEU A 182 -7.52 -33.02 26.05
N ALA A 183 -7.61 -33.55 24.82
CA ALA A 183 -7.74 -32.74 23.61
C ALA A 183 -9.09 -32.00 23.53
N GLU A 184 -10.13 -32.49 24.21
CA GLU A 184 -11.44 -31.79 24.27
C GLU A 184 -11.36 -30.53 25.13
N MET A 185 -10.51 -30.54 26.16
CA MET A 185 -10.37 -29.44 27.11
C MET A 185 -9.23 -28.48 26.76
N VAL A 186 -8.19 -28.98 26.08
CA VAL A 186 -7.04 -28.19 25.65
C VAL A 186 -6.87 -28.34 24.15
N PRO A 187 -7.27 -27.33 23.35
CA PRO A 187 -7.00 -27.34 21.92
C PRO A 187 -5.49 -27.26 21.64
N TYR A 188 -5.05 -27.85 20.52
CA TYR A 188 -3.65 -27.81 20.07
C TYR A 188 -3.07 -26.38 20.05
N GLU A 189 -3.89 -25.42 19.68
CA GLU A 189 -3.59 -24.00 19.49
C GLU A 189 -3.16 -23.31 20.79
N GLY A 190 -3.58 -23.85 21.95
CA GLY A 190 -3.12 -23.38 23.26
C GLY A 190 -1.69 -23.82 23.60
N LEU A 191 -1.20 -24.89 22.96
CA LEU A 191 0.13 -25.48 23.21
C LEU A 191 1.10 -25.30 22.04
N ALA A 192 0.59 -25.01 20.84
CA ALA A 192 1.37 -24.85 19.63
C ALA A 192 2.30 -23.64 19.70
N ASP A 193 3.54 -23.80 19.26
CA ASP A 193 4.46 -22.68 19.04
C ASP A 193 4.52 -22.33 17.54
N PRO A 194 4.25 -21.08 17.13
CA PRO A 194 4.33 -20.67 15.73
C PRO A 194 5.72 -20.89 15.12
N LYS A 195 6.79 -20.92 15.94
CA LYS A 195 8.16 -21.19 15.48
C LYS A 195 8.35 -22.63 15.01
N TRP A 196 7.50 -23.57 15.44
CA TRP A 196 7.57 -24.95 14.97
C TRP A 196 7.24 -25.09 13.49
N LEU A 197 6.48 -24.17 12.89
CA LEU A 197 6.17 -24.22 11.46
C LEU A 197 7.35 -23.75 10.56
N ASN A 198 8.39 -23.17 11.17
CA ASN A 198 9.57 -22.72 10.44
C ASN A 198 10.34 -23.88 9.80
N LYS A 199 11.05 -23.58 8.71
CA LYS A 199 11.84 -24.56 7.93
C LYS A 199 13.00 -25.16 8.72
N THR A 200 13.57 -24.39 9.65
CA THR A 200 14.69 -24.79 10.48
C THR A 200 14.31 -25.67 11.66
N ALA A 201 13.03 -25.69 12.05
CA ALA A 201 12.56 -26.52 13.15
C ALA A 201 12.40 -27.97 12.65
N PRO A 202 13.10 -28.96 13.21
CA PRO A 202 12.90 -30.36 12.85
C PRO A 202 11.64 -30.90 13.52
N LEU A 203 10.78 -31.57 12.75
CA LEU A 203 9.52 -32.18 13.24
C LEU A 203 9.67 -33.01 14.53
N PRO A 204 10.67 -33.91 14.69
CA PRO A 204 10.78 -34.73 15.89
C PRO A 204 11.02 -33.90 17.17
N LYS A 205 11.80 -32.81 17.10
CA LYS A 205 11.99 -31.93 18.26
C LYS A 205 10.72 -31.18 18.61
N CYS A 206 9.94 -30.76 17.61
CA CYS A 206 8.63 -30.14 17.85
C CYS A 206 7.67 -31.12 18.54
N LYS A 207 7.66 -32.40 18.13
CA LYS A 207 6.87 -33.45 18.79
C LYS A 207 7.32 -33.66 20.24
N GLU A 208 8.61 -33.76 20.50
CA GLU A 208 9.15 -33.92 21.87
C GLU A 208 8.79 -32.73 22.78
N GLU A 209 8.90 -31.51 22.27
CA GLU A 209 8.53 -30.31 23.01
C GLU A 209 7.02 -30.28 23.30
N LEU A 210 6.19 -30.63 22.31
CA LEU A 210 4.74 -30.75 22.45
C LEU A 210 4.37 -31.80 23.51
N GLU A 211 4.99 -32.98 23.47
CA GLU A 211 4.81 -34.01 24.50
C GLU A 211 5.20 -33.51 25.89
N GLY A 212 6.32 -32.78 26.00
CA GLY A 212 6.75 -32.16 27.25
C GLY A 212 5.71 -31.18 27.79
N ARG A 213 5.13 -30.34 26.92
CA ARG A 213 4.05 -29.41 27.30
C ARG A 213 2.80 -30.16 27.75
N VAL A 214 2.40 -31.23 27.06
CA VAL A 214 1.25 -32.07 27.45
C VAL A 214 1.47 -32.75 28.81
N ARG A 215 2.64 -33.35 29.02
CA ARG A 215 2.98 -33.96 30.32
C ARG A 215 2.93 -32.95 31.46
N LYS A 216 3.41 -31.73 31.23
CA LYS A 216 3.33 -30.65 32.21
C LYS A 216 1.87 -30.30 32.54
N VAL A 217 1.03 -30.10 31.53
CA VAL A 217 -0.40 -29.80 31.73
C VAL A 217 -1.10 -30.91 32.51
N ALA A 218 -0.83 -32.18 32.17
CA ALA A 218 -1.40 -33.31 32.91
C ALA A 218 -0.92 -33.35 34.37
N ALA A 219 0.37 -33.10 34.62
CA ALA A 219 0.92 -33.05 35.97
C ALA A 219 0.34 -31.89 36.80
N ASP A 220 0.21 -30.71 36.18
CA ASP A 220 -0.36 -29.52 36.81
C ASP A 220 -1.87 -29.74 37.12
N TRP A 221 -2.60 -30.45 36.25
CA TRP A 221 -3.99 -30.81 36.50
C TRP A 221 -4.16 -31.79 37.67
N GLU A 222 -3.33 -32.84 37.74
CA GLU A 222 -3.36 -33.76 38.89
C GLU A 222 -2.96 -33.05 40.19
N ALA A 223 -1.94 -32.17 40.15
CA ALA A 223 -1.58 -31.36 41.31
C ALA A 223 -2.73 -30.43 41.76
N LEU A 224 -3.50 -29.87 40.81
CA LEU A 224 -4.68 -29.06 41.11
C LEU A 224 -5.77 -29.85 41.84
N LYS A 225 -5.97 -31.12 41.46
CA LYS A 225 -6.92 -32.01 42.13
C LYS A 225 -6.46 -32.38 43.54
N ASP A 226 -5.19 -32.72 43.70
CA ASP A 226 -4.62 -33.11 45.00
C ASP A 226 -4.64 -31.98 46.04
N MET A 227 -4.64 -30.70 45.60
CA MET A 227 -4.69 -29.54 46.49
C MET A 227 -6.04 -29.36 47.21
N GLY A 228 -7.13 -30.00 46.77
CA GLY A 228 -8.41 -30.02 47.50
C GLY A 228 -9.01 -28.63 47.80
N LEU A 229 -9.04 -27.73 46.81
CA LEU A 229 -9.50 -26.35 46.95
C LEU A 229 -11.03 -26.25 47.13
N ALA A 230 -11.51 -25.27 47.89
CA ALA A 230 -12.96 -25.06 48.15
C ALA A 230 -13.80 -24.78 46.88
N PHE A 231 -13.18 -24.22 45.83
CA PHE A 231 -13.78 -23.91 44.53
C PHE A 231 -13.05 -24.62 43.39
N GLN A 232 -12.94 -25.94 43.52
CA GLN A 232 -12.13 -26.76 42.62
C GLN A 232 -12.59 -26.72 41.15
N GLU A 233 -13.90 -26.83 40.89
CA GLU A 233 -14.45 -26.78 39.52
C GLU A 233 -14.14 -25.44 38.82
N GLN A 234 -14.21 -24.32 39.56
CA GLN A 234 -13.92 -23.00 39.04
C GLN A 234 -12.42 -22.79 38.83
N ALA A 235 -11.58 -23.44 39.63
CA ALA A 235 -10.14 -23.48 39.46
C ALA A 235 -9.75 -24.30 38.22
N GLU A 236 -10.35 -25.47 38.02
CA GLU A 236 -10.12 -26.35 36.86
C GLU A 236 -10.48 -25.65 35.54
N LEU A 237 -11.65 -25.00 35.48
CA LEU A 237 -12.04 -24.21 34.31
C LEU A 237 -11.04 -23.09 34.00
N ARG A 238 -10.54 -22.40 35.03
CA ARG A 238 -9.52 -21.34 34.86
C ARG A 238 -8.16 -21.90 34.48
N PHE A 239 -7.82 -23.08 34.96
CA PHE A 239 -6.61 -23.77 34.56
C PHE A 239 -6.64 -24.09 33.07
N PHE A 240 -7.71 -24.69 32.54
CA PHE A 240 -7.79 -25.01 31.11
C PHE A 240 -7.80 -23.77 30.20
N GLN A 241 -8.30 -22.62 30.67
CA GLN A 241 -8.24 -21.36 29.92
C GLN A 241 -6.85 -20.72 29.86
N SER A 242 -6.03 -20.90 30.90
CA SER A 242 -4.74 -20.21 31.04
C SER A 242 -3.53 -21.14 30.91
N LEU A 243 -3.76 -22.44 31.04
CA LEU A 243 -2.76 -23.51 31.16
C LEU A 243 -1.69 -23.20 32.24
N ASP A 244 -2.09 -22.44 33.26
CA ASP A 244 -1.22 -22.00 34.35
C ASP A 244 -1.81 -22.39 35.72
N LEU A 245 -1.09 -23.26 36.43
CA LEU A 245 -1.49 -23.76 37.74
C LEU A 245 -1.55 -22.65 38.80
N GLY A 246 -0.58 -21.72 38.78
CA GLY A 246 -0.49 -20.65 39.77
C GLY A 246 -1.68 -19.70 39.68
N HIS A 247 -2.07 -19.35 38.46
CA HIS A 247 -3.22 -18.51 38.17
C HIS A 247 -4.54 -19.17 38.59
N ALA A 248 -4.69 -20.48 38.36
CA ALA A 248 -5.86 -21.25 38.81
C ALA A 248 -6.00 -21.28 40.33
N VAL A 249 -4.90 -21.56 41.06
CA VAL A 249 -4.90 -21.60 42.54
C VAL A 249 -5.17 -20.21 43.13
N ALA A 250 -4.56 -19.15 42.58
CA ALA A 250 -4.79 -17.79 43.03
C ALA A 250 -6.26 -17.38 42.84
N TRP A 251 -6.87 -17.78 41.72
CA TRP A 251 -8.29 -17.54 41.45
C TRP A 251 -9.21 -18.27 42.44
N ALA A 252 -8.91 -19.53 42.76
CA ALA A 252 -9.67 -20.31 43.74
C ALA A 252 -9.63 -19.67 45.14
N LYS A 253 -8.45 -19.22 45.59
CA LYS A 253 -8.29 -18.50 46.86
C LYS A 253 -9.06 -17.18 46.88
N LYS A 254 -9.04 -16.45 45.76
CA LYS A 254 -9.80 -15.21 45.63
C LYS A 254 -11.31 -15.46 45.76
N LEU A 255 -11.83 -16.51 45.12
CA LEU A 255 -13.25 -16.89 45.24
C LEU A 255 -13.63 -17.27 46.69
N GLU A 256 -12.71 -17.92 47.41
CA GLU A 256 -12.88 -18.22 48.83
C GLU A 256 -12.95 -16.95 49.68
N GLU A 257 -12.04 -16.01 49.46
CA GLU A 257 -12.07 -14.70 50.14
C GLU A 257 -13.33 -13.90 49.80
N ASP A 258 -13.74 -13.88 48.53
CA ASP A 258 -14.94 -13.19 48.06
C ASP A 258 -16.21 -13.81 48.66
N LYS A 259 -16.30 -15.15 48.72
CA LYS A 259 -17.40 -15.84 49.40
C LYS A 259 -17.41 -15.56 50.90
N ARG A 260 -16.25 -15.56 51.57
CA ARG A 260 -16.15 -15.22 52.99
C ARG A 260 -16.58 -13.78 53.25
N ARG A 261 -16.22 -12.86 52.37
CA ARG A 261 -16.64 -11.45 52.44
C ARG A 261 -18.13 -11.30 52.25
N LEU A 262 -18.70 -12.01 51.26
CA LEU A 262 -20.12 -11.97 50.96
C LEU A 262 -20.95 -12.58 52.09
N ASP A 263 -20.49 -13.69 52.68
CA ASP A 263 -21.14 -14.33 53.83
C ASP A 263 -21.09 -13.44 55.07
N GLY A 264 -19.94 -12.80 55.35
CA GLY A 264 -19.81 -11.78 56.40
C GLY A 264 -20.81 -10.64 56.21
N MET A 265 -20.87 -10.05 55.03
CA MET A 265 -21.80 -8.96 54.72
C MET A 265 -23.27 -9.41 54.72
N LYS A 266 -23.57 -10.65 54.34
CA LYS A 266 -24.92 -11.22 54.40
C LYS A 266 -25.35 -11.50 55.84
N SER A 267 -24.42 -11.93 56.70
CA SER A 267 -24.68 -12.15 58.12
C SER A 267 -24.94 -10.83 58.86
N GLU A 268 -24.25 -9.75 58.48
CA GLU A 268 -24.49 -8.39 59.00
C GLU A 268 -25.84 -7.81 58.53
N LEU A 269 -26.29 -8.17 57.32
CA LEU A 269 -27.52 -7.62 56.73
C LEU A 269 -28.79 -8.41 57.10
N TYR A 270 -28.66 -9.71 57.41
CA TYR A 270 -29.81 -10.62 57.65
C TYR A 270 -29.77 -11.35 59.00
N GLY A 271 -28.84 -11.00 59.89
CA GLY A 271 -28.73 -11.55 61.24
C GLY A 271 -29.58 -10.84 62.28
N GLU A 272 -30.92 -10.91 62.17
CA GLU A 272 -31.88 -11.05 63.30
C GLU A 272 -33.31 -11.30 62.75
N PRO A 273 -33.98 -12.40 63.16
CA PRO A 273 -35.22 -12.22 63.91
C PRO A 273 -35.39 -13.24 65.03
N GLU A 274 -35.54 -12.76 66.27
CA GLU A 274 -36.02 -13.56 67.40
C GLU A 274 -37.55 -13.62 67.42
N GLN A 275 -38.09 -14.79 67.75
CA GLN A 275 -39.46 -15.22 67.56
C GLN A 275 -40.43 -14.52 68.54
N ALA A 276 -41.54 -13.98 68.05
CA ALA A 276 -42.70 -13.63 68.87
C ALA A 276 -43.71 -14.82 68.93
N PRO A 277 -44.29 -15.18 70.09
CA PRO A 277 -45.12 -16.37 70.25
C PRO A 277 -46.49 -16.31 69.58
N VAL A 278 -47.05 -17.48 69.27
CA VAL A 278 -48.36 -17.72 68.65
C VAL A 278 -49.48 -17.75 69.71
N GLU A 279 -50.58 -17.01 69.52
CA GLU A 279 -51.90 -17.18 70.18
C GLU A 279 -53.00 -17.52 69.14
N PRO A 280 -54.10 -18.21 69.50
CA PRO A 280 -54.88 -19.07 68.60
C PRO A 280 -56.00 -18.38 67.79
N ALA A 281 -56.39 -19.04 66.69
CA ALA A 281 -57.22 -18.62 65.55
C ALA A 281 -58.71 -18.24 65.83
N PRO A 282 -59.44 -17.70 64.83
CA PRO A 282 -60.26 -18.60 64.00
C PRO A 282 -60.30 -18.31 62.49
N MET A 283 -60.46 -19.38 61.70
CA MET A 283 -60.88 -19.43 60.28
C MET A 283 -62.39 -19.80 60.20
N PRO A 284 -63.12 -19.76 59.04
CA PRO A 284 -63.03 -19.03 57.75
C PRO A 284 -64.44 -18.36 57.42
N PRO A 285 -64.92 -17.99 56.19
CA PRO A 285 -64.86 -18.68 54.88
C PRO A 285 -64.46 -17.82 53.65
N GLN A 286 -64.01 -18.48 52.59
CA GLN A 286 -63.93 -17.92 51.22
C GLN A 286 -65.35 -17.64 50.64
N PRO A 287 -65.49 -16.81 49.59
CA PRO A 287 -65.37 -17.29 48.20
C PRO A 287 -64.67 -16.34 47.21
N ALA A 288 -64.21 -16.93 46.10
CA ALA A 288 -63.60 -16.33 44.88
C ALA A 288 -64.56 -15.37 44.13
N PRO A 289 -64.15 -14.56 43.09
CA PRO A 289 -63.39 -14.98 41.90
C PRO A 289 -62.32 -13.98 41.38
N MET A 290 -61.52 -14.44 40.39
CA MET A 290 -60.50 -13.65 39.63
C MET A 290 -61.09 -12.44 38.87
N PRO A 291 -60.24 -11.49 38.41
CA PRO A 291 -59.71 -11.53 37.03
C PRO A 291 -58.23 -11.10 36.92
N ALA A 292 -57.39 -11.87 36.21
CA ALA A 292 -56.90 -11.64 34.83
C ALA A 292 -55.67 -10.68 34.72
N PRO A 293 -54.77 -10.92 33.74
CA PRO A 293 -53.32 -10.84 33.94
C PRO A 293 -52.67 -9.52 33.48
N VAL A 294 -51.50 -9.20 34.03
CA VAL A 294 -50.61 -8.11 33.59
C VAL A 294 -49.30 -8.76 33.10
N PRO A 295 -48.69 -8.29 31.99
CA PRO A 295 -48.07 -9.14 30.98
C PRO A 295 -46.63 -9.55 31.26
N LEU A 296 -46.24 -10.64 30.58
CA LEU A 296 -44.86 -11.13 30.46
C LEU A 296 -43.88 -10.00 30.14
N VAL A 297 -42.91 -9.81 31.03
CA VAL A 297 -41.65 -9.14 30.71
C VAL A 297 -40.90 -10.04 29.71
N PRO A 298 -40.49 -9.54 28.53
CA PRO A 298 -39.71 -10.34 27.59
C PRO A 298 -38.35 -10.70 28.18
N ALA A 299 -37.93 -11.92 27.88
CA ALA A 299 -36.59 -12.42 28.11
C ALA A 299 -35.53 -11.43 27.61
N GLN A 300 -34.51 -11.21 28.43
CA GLN A 300 -33.27 -10.55 28.02
C GLN A 300 -32.68 -11.26 26.80
N PRO A 301 -32.34 -10.54 25.71
CA PRO A 301 -31.60 -11.14 24.61
C PRO A 301 -30.11 -11.30 24.97
N ALA A 302 -29.54 -12.38 24.44
CA ALA A 302 -28.13 -12.73 24.44
C ALA A 302 -27.20 -11.58 23.96
N PRO A 303 -25.89 -11.60 24.31
CA PRO A 303 -24.95 -10.55 23.94
C PRO A 303 -24.75 -10.48 22.42
N THR A 304 -25.42 -9.51 21.79
CA THR A 304 -25.17 -9.12 20.40
C THR A 304 -23.86 -8.34 20.29
N VAL A 305 -23.03 -8.71 19.30
CA VAL A 305 -22.01 -8.00 18.47
C VAL A 305 -21.46 -6.61 18.89
N ALA A 306 -22.19 -5.79 19.63
CA ALA A 306 -21.79 -4.47 20.13
C ALA A 306 -20.60 -4.49 21.12
N ASP A 307 -20.41 -5.59 21.86
CA ASP A 307 -19.38 -5.67 22.91
C ASP A 307 -17.95 -5.78 22.30
N GLN A 308 -17.82 -6.52 21.19
CA GLN A 308 -16.54 -6.69 20.49
C GLN A 308 -16.04 -5.39 19.81
N THR A 309 -16.97 -4.56 19.33
CA THR A 309 -16.64 -3.26 18.73
C THR A 309 -16.18 -2.27 19.81
N ALA A 310 -16.79 -2.30 20.99
CA ALA A 310 -16.42 -1.46 22.12
C ALA A 310 -15.03 -1.82 22.70
N GLU A 311 -14.70 -3.11 22.79
CA GLU A 311 -13.38 -3.57 23.25
C GLU A 311 -12.27 -3.16 22.28
N THR A 312 -12.50 -3.29 20.97
CA THR A 312 -11.53 -2.91 19.93
C THR A 312 -11.22 -1.41 19.95
N VAL A 313 -12.25 -0.57 20.13
CA VAL A 313 -12.08 0.89 20.25
C VAL A 313 -11.33 1.27 21.53
N ARG A 314 -11.62 0.61 22.66
CA ARG A 314 -10.88 0.81 23.93
C ARG A 314 -9.40 0.43 23.79
N LYS A 315 -9.10 -0.67 23.11
CA LYS A 315 -7.72 -1.12 22.86
C LYS A 315 -6.94 -0.13 21.99
N ALA A 316 -7.57 0.42 20.95
CA ALA A 316 -6.97 1.45 20.11
C ALA A 316 -6.67 2.75 20.89
N MET A 317 -7.56 3.19 21.78
CA MET A 317 -7.35 4.35 22.66
C MET A 317 -6.23 4.13 23.68
N ALA A 318 -6.10 2.91 24.23
CA ALA A 318 -5.04 2.58 25.18
C ALA A 318 -3.64 2.62 24.51
N ILE A 319 -3.54 2.18 23.25
CA ILE A 319 -2.30 2.25 22.46
C ILE A 319 -1.92 3.70 22.17
N ALA A 320 -2.89 4.55 21.85
CA ALA A 320 -2.68 5.97 21.55
C ALA A 320 -2.24 6.80 22.77
N SER A 321 -2.63 6.38 23.97
CA SER A 321 -2.34 7.07 25.24
C SER A 321 -1.02 6.63 25.89
N GLY A 322 -0.30 5.70 25.27
CA GLY A 322 1.01 5.24 25.76
C GLY A 322 2.11 6.29 25.55
N PRO A 323 3.18 6.29 26.37
CA PRO A 323 4.30 7.21 26.18
C PRO A 323 4.99 6.92 24.84
N SER A 324 4.95 7.88 23.92
CA SER A 324 5.66 7.82 22.63
C SER A 324 6.83 8.82 22.64
N GLU A 325 8.06 8.31 22.59
CA GLU A 325 9.30 9.10 22.55
C GLU A 325 9.63 9.72 21.18
N LYS A 326 8.79 9.52 20.15
CA LYS A 326 9.07 9.97 18.78
C LYS A 326 8.20 11.18 18.38
N LEU A 327 8.85 12.21 17.83
CA LEU A 327 8.17 13.38 17.25
C LEU A 327 7.18 12.95 16.14
N PRO A 328 6.04 13.64 15.97
CA PRO A 328 5.04 13.31 14.96
C PRO A 328 5.62 13.45 13.54
N VAL A 329 5.56 12.36 12.77
CA VAL A 329 5.99 12.30 11.36
C VAL A 329 4.76 12.34 10.46
N PRO A 330 4.75 13.09 9.34
CA PRO A 330 3.64 13.07 8.40
C PRO A 330 3.52 11.70 7.72
N CYS A 331 2.32 11.12 7.74
CA CYS A 331 2.02 9.79 7.17
C CYS A 331 0.88 9.89 6.14
N VAL A 332 0.99 9.12 5.05
CA VAL A 332 -0.05 9.03 3.99
C VAL A 332 -0.74 7.67 4.08
N VAL A 333 -2.07 7.66 4.10
CA VAL A 333 -2.90 6.45 4.04
C VAL A 333 -3.53 6.35 2.66
N VAL A 334 -3.33 5.22 1.98
CA VAL A 334 -3.94 4.91 0.68
C VAL A 334 -5.17 4.04 0.91
N VAL A 335 -6.31 4.46 0.38
CA VAL A 335 -7.60 3.76 0.47
C VAL A 335 -8.07 3.44 -0.94
N ASP A 336 -8.14 2.17 -1.31
CA ASP A 336 -8.49 1.74 -2.68
C ASP A 336 -9.92 2.12 -3.10
N SER A 337 -10.88 2.02 -2.18
CA SER A 337 -12.24 2.54 -2.40
C SER A 337 -12.95 2.78 -1.07
N ALA A 338 -13.65 3.91 -0.95
CA ALA A 338 -14.50 4.20 0.20
C ALA A 338 -15.58 5.21 -0.18
N THR A 339 -16.74 5.08 0.44
CA THR A 339 -17.84 6.06 0.34
C THR A 339 -17.56 7.29 1.20
N VAL A 340 -18.25 8.40 0.92
CA VAL A 340 -18.17 9.65 1.71
C VAL A 340 -18.54 9.41 3.17
N GLU A 341 -19.52 8.54 3.43
CA GLU A 341 -19.96 8.19 4.79
C GLU A 341 -18.91 7.35 5.53
N GLN A 342 -18.27 6.39 4.85
CA GLN A 342 -17.18 5.59 5.41
C GLN A 342 -15.95 6.45 5.74
N MET A 343 -15.60 7.41 4.88
CA MET A 343 -14.49 8.34 5.14
C MET A 343 -14.80 9.29 6.30
N ARG A 344 -16.06 9.71 6.45
CA ARG A 344 -16.50 10.50 7.61
C ARG A 344 -16.44 9.71 8.91
N ALA A 345 -16.85 8.44 8.88
CA ALA A 345 -16.73 7.52 10.02
C ALA A 345 -15.25 7.28 10.39
N LEU A 346 -14.39 7.06 9.39
CA LEU A 346 -12.95 6.92 9.58
C LEU A 346 -12.34 8.17 10.22
N GLY A 347 -12.75 9.36 9.77
CA GLY A 347 -12.32 10.63 10.36
C GLY A 347 -12.73 10.80 11.82
N MET A 348 -13.95 10.40 12.19
CA MET A 348 -14.40 10.41 13.59
C MET A 348 -13.57 9.44 14.46
N LEU A 349 -13.24 8.25 13.93
CA LEU A 349 -12.38 7.28 14.62
C LEU A 349 -10.93 7.77 14.76
N CYS A 350 -10.36 8.38 13.74
CA CYS A 350 -9.02 8.99 13.82
C CYS A 350 -8.98 10.13 14.85
N GLY A 351 -10.03 10.95 14.91
CA GLY A 351 -10.15 12.04 15.89
C GLY A 351 -10.24 11.54 17.34
N LEU A 352 -10.90 10.41 17.59
CA LEU A 352 -10.97 9.76 18.91
C LEU A 352 -9.59 9.30 19.43
N VAL A 353 -8.64 9.09 18.52
CA VAL A 353 -7.27 8.63 18.80
C VAL A 353 -6.28 9.81 18.81
N GLY A 354 -6.75 11.05 18.58
CA GLY A 354 -5.92 12.26 18.58
C GLY A 354 -5.19 12.53 17.26
N ILE A 355 -5.56 11.84 16.18
CA ILE A 355 -4.98 12.04 14.84
C ILE A 355 -5.70 13.22 14.15
N THR A 356 -4.95 14.25 13.76
CA THR A 356 -5.47 15.40 13.02
C THR A 356 -5.03 15.33 11.55
N GLY A 357 -5.96 15.58 10.63
CA GLY A 357 -5.70 15.55 9.19
C GLY A 357 -6.90 15.99 8.35
N THR A 358 -6.67 16.18 7.05
CA THR A 358 -7.72 16.46 6.08
C THR A 358 -7.80 15.32 5.07
N PHE A 359 -9.01 14.78 4.85
CA PHE A 359 -9.24 13.79 3.80
C PHE A 359 -9.44 14.51 2.47
N LYS A 360 -8.66 14.14 1.47
CA LYS A 360 -8.79 14.65 0.10
C LYS A 360 -9.20 13.52 -0.82
N MET A 361 -10.15 13.80 -1.72
CA MET A 361 -10.65 12.83 -2.69
C MET A 361 -10.06 13.11 -4.07
N GLY A 362 -9.66 12.04 -4.76
CA GLY A 362 -8.97 12.06 -6.04
C GLY A 362 -7.85 11.03 -6.07
N THR A 363 -7.20 10.88 -7.22
CA THR A 363 -5.98 10.07 -7.33
C THR A 363 -4.82 10.74 -6.57
N LEU A 364 -3.81 9.95 -6.20
CA LEU A 364 -2.61 10.46 -5.52
C LEU A 364 -1.96 11.62 -6.31
N ALA A 365 -1.99 11.53 -7.64
CA ALA A 365 -1.46 12.55 -8.54
C ALA A 365 -2.27 13.85 -8.49
N GLU A 366 -3.60 13.78 -8.62
CA GLU A 366 -4.49 14.96 -8.59
C GLU A 366 -4.47 15.67 -7.23
N VAL A 367 -4.36 14.91 -6.14
CA VAL A 367 -4.28 15.48 -4.78
C VAL A 367 -2.92 16.14 -4.55
N CYS A 368 -1.82 15.52 -5.01
CA CYS A 368 -0.48 16.10 -4.92
C CYS A 368 -0.37 17.42 -5.73
N GLU A 369 -0.94 17.44 -6.93
CA GLU A 369 -0.94 18.62 -7.80
C GLU A 369 -1.76 19.78 -7.20
N ARG A 370 -2.90 19.49 -6.55
CA ARG A 370 -3.71 20.51 -5.86
C ARG A 370 -3.01 21.08 -4.61
N GLU A 371 -2.22 20.27 -3.93
CA GLU A 371 -1.55 20.64 -2.66
C GLU A 371 -0.23 21.38 -2.87
N PHE A 372 0.55 20.97 -3.86
CA PHE A 372 1.91 21.48 -4.09
C PHE A 372 2.05 22.27 -5.39
N GLY A 373 1.10 22.17 -6.33
CA GLY A 373 1.10 22.90 -7.60
C GLY A 373 0.59 24.33 -7.50
N GLY A 374 0.05 24.76 -6.34
CA GLY A 374 -0.47 26.11 -6.11
C GLY A 374 0.55 27.14 -5.58
N SER A 375 1.80 26.76 -5.33
CA SER A 375 2.82 27.66 -4.77
C SER A 375 3.86 28.08 -5.82
N ARG A 376 3.40 28.83 -6.81
CA ARG A 376 4.17 29.87 -7.53
C ARG A 376 3.16 30.93 -8.01
N GLY A 377 2.87 31.85 -7.10
CA GLY A 377 2.23 33.15 -7.36
C GLY A 377 2.89 34.17 -6.48
#